data_AF-U4VFV9-F1
#
_entry.id   AF-U4VFV9-F1
#
_cell.length_a   1.000
_cell.length_b   1.000
_cell.length_c   1.000
_cell.angle_alpha   90.00
_cell.angle_beta   90.00
_cell.angle_gamma   90.00
#
_symmetry.space_group_name_H-M   'P 1'
#
loop_
_entity.id
_entity.type
_entity.pdbx_description
1 polymer ?
#
loop_
_entity_poly.entity_id
_entity_poly.type
_entity_poly.pdbx_seq_one_letter_code
_entity_poly.pdbx_strand_id
1 'polypeptide(L)'
;MDAGMAPYMASLSVMEARNYAEYVKALNGWGCPSVNHIYADTTNKIAWKPSGASPIRQNWDGLLPVPGDGRYEWNGYLLPQAGPCEVNPARGFIATANAMNVPDDWAAASPAIGYEWLDSSRHDTLHRELSRETPISLEDCVRLQCSTFSPIATRALKCLKAMGVTGEPAAWQLLRNWDGNLAADSAPAALFEVWLSKHLGPLVARREGAEPHIIPMLMPFDAPSIVEWLEEAVPAGEVHKNIAQSLDDAWAECVSLMGEKPDEWSWGRVHRLKLSHPPLQSLTDEDWSLATLELGGSSSTLNYANYRLNDFSVLAGPSVRMVIDVGEWDNSLFVNNPGQSGLPGSPHYKDLLPRWHEGAHCPLVYSPNAVQAATVEHTSHAESITQQGCRPAFRRIRAGEGSFADCFLILHNTLVDGCAGFLFEDQMDD
;
A
#
# COMPACT_ATOMS: atom_id res chain seq x y z
N MET A 1 1.51 -24.89 6.58
CA MET A 1 0.12 -24.38 6.68
C MET A 1 -0.78 -25.58 6.81
N ASP A 2 -1.72 -25.54 7.74
CA ASP A 2 -2.74 -26.58 7.85
C ASP A 2 -3.61 -26.63 6.58
N ALA A 3 -4.13 -27.81 6.25
CA ALA A 3 -4.97 -28.00 5.07
C ALA A 3 -6.21 -27.08 5.13
N GLY A 4 -6.59 -26.50 3.98
CA GLY A 4 -7.77 -25.64 3.87
C GLY A 4 -7.57 -24.17 4.26
N MET A 5 -6.34 -23.77 4.59
CA MET A 5 -6.00 -22.39 4.97
C MET A 5 -5.61 -21.50 3.76
N ALA A 6 -5.69 -22.05 2.54
CA ALA A 6 -5.37 -21.32 1.31
C ALA A 6 -6.46 -20.28 1.01
N PRO A 7 -6.09 -19.04 0.65
CA PRO A 7 -7.03 -17.93 0.54
C PRO A 7 -7.93 -18.06 -0.69
N TYR A 8 -7.54 -18.86 -1.69
CA TYR A 8 -8.21 -18.90 -2.99
C TYR A 8 -9.66 -19.40 -2.92
N MET A 9 -9.94 -20.46 -2.15
CA MET A 9 -11.32 -20.96 -2.03
C MET A 9 -12.16 -20.08 -1.10
N ALA A 10 -11.52 -19.50 -0.08
CA ALA A 10 -12.16 -18.53 0.79
C ALA A 10 -12.51 -17.23 0.06
N SER A 11 -11.66 -16.77 -0.88
CA SER A 11 -11.91 -15.57 -1.67
C SER A 11 -13.11 -15.72 -2.60
N LEU A 12 -13.27 -16.88 -3.24
CA LEU A 12 -14.48 -17.19 -4.02
C LEU A 12 -15.74 -17.11 -3.14
N SER A 13 -15.70 -17.71 -1.95
CA SER A 13 -16.82 -17.66 -1.00
C SER A 13 -17.12 -16.24 -0.52
N VAL A 14 -16.08 -15.42 -0.30
CA VAL A 14 -16.20 -14.01 0.06
C VAL A 14 -16.85 -13.21 -1.07
N MET A 15 -16.48 -13.45 -2.33
CA MET A 15 -17.04 -12.78 -3.50
C MET A 15 -18.52 -13.15 -3.76
N GLU A 16 -18.98 -14.31 -3.30
CA GLU A 16 -20.38 -14.75 -3.44
C GLU A 16 -21.30 -14.33 -2.28
N ALA A 17 -20.74 -13.77 -1.20
CA ALA A 17 -21.50 -13.37 -0.02
C ALA A 17 -22.51 -12.27 -0.35
N ARG A 18 -23.76 -12.43 0.11
CA ARG A 18 -24.86 -11.50 -0.20
C ARG A 18 -25.16 -10.49 0.91
N ASN A 19 -24.52 -10.67 2.05
CA ASN A 19 -24.68 -9.82 3.23
C ASN A 19 -23.49 -10.02 4.17
N TYR A 20 -23.38 -9.13 5.16
CA TYR A 20 -22.27 -9.14 6.10
C TYR A 20 -22.13 -10.43 6.92
N ALA A 21 -23.24 -11.09 7.26
CA ALA A 21 -23.18 -12.33 8.03
C ALA A 21 -22.59 -13.48 7.19
N GLU A 22 -22.97 -13.59 5.92
CA GLU A 22 -22.37 -14.53 4.97
C GLU A 22 -20.90 -14.21 4.71
N TYR A 23 -20.56 -12.93 4.56
CA TYR A 23 -19.18 -12.47 4.40
C TYR A 23 -18.29 -12.88 5.58
N VAL A 24 -18.72 -12.59 6.82
CA VAL A 24 -17.97 -12.97 8.04
C VAL A 24 -17.84 -14.49 8.16
N LYS A 25 -18.84 -15.26 7.72
CA LYS A 25 -18.77 -16.72 7.71
C LYS A 25 -17.79 -17.23 6.65
N ALA A 26 -17.75 -16.62 5.47
CA ALA A 26 -16.84 -17.00 4.38
C ALA A 26 -15.36 -16.83 4.78
N LEU A 27 -15.05 -15.85 5.64
CA LEU A 27 -13.71 -15.65 6.18
C LEU A 27 -13.18 -16.80 7.04
N ASN A 28 -14.02 -17.77 7.45
CA ASN A 28 -13.55 -18.94 8.21
C ASN A 28 -12.52 -19.79 7.46
N GLY A 29 -12.53 -19.75 6.12
CA GLY A 29 -11.52 -20.42 5.29
C GLY A 29 -10.26 -19.58 5.04
N TRP A 30 -10.21 -18.34 5.54
CA TRP A 30 -9.13 -17.40 5.22
C TRP A 30 -7.96 -17.55 6.21
N GLY A 31 -6.99 -18.40 5.87
CA GLY A 31 -5.82 -18.64 6.71
C GLY A 31 -4.61 -17.75 6.39
N CYS A 32 -4.21 -17.64 5.11
CA CYS A 32 -3.02 -16.89 4.71
C CYS A 32 -3.22 -16.34 3.30
N PRO A 33 -2.70 -15.14 2.93
CA PRO A 33 -2.00 -14.20 3.79
C PRO A 33 -2.95 -13.53 4.79
N SER A 34 -2.39 -13.06 5.91
CA SER A 34 -3.12 -12.16 6.80
C SER A 34 -3.31 -10.82 6.11
N VAL A 35 -4.56 -10.36 6.01
CA VAL A 35 -4.91 -9.11 5.34
C VAL A 35 -5.97 -8.34 6.11
N ASN A 36 -6.00 -7.03 5.93
CA ASN A 36 -7.12 -6.19 6.32
C ASN A 36 -8.23 -6.38 5.29
N HIS A 37 -9.32 -7.08 5.62
CA HIS A 37 -10.49 -7.04 4.76
C HIS A 37 -11.35 -5.82 5.07
N ILE A 38 -11.74 -5.12 4.01
CA ILE A 38 -12.73 -4.05 4.04
C ILE A 38 -13.97 -4.54 3.29
N TYR A 39 -15.13 -4.33 3.90
CA TYR A 39 -16.43 -4.71 3.36
C TYR A 39 -17.31 -3.48 3.24
N ALA A 40 -18.08 -3.42 2.15
CA ALA A 40 -19.16 -2.48 1.93
C ALA A 40 -20.31 -3.18 1.19
N ASP A 41 -21.56 -2.83 1.46
CA ASP A 41 -22.72 -3.35 0.71
C ASP A 41 -23.78 -2.28 0.44
N THR A 42 -24.76 -2.65 -0.39
CA THR A 42 -25.87 -1.77 -0.82
C THR A 42 -26.88 -1.47 0.31
N THR A 43 -26.63 -1.94 1.53
CA THR A 43 -27.40 -1.55 2.73
C THR A 43 -26.66 -0.48 3.55
N ASN A 44 -25.60 0.11 2.98
CA ASN A 44 -24.69 1.08 3.57
C ASN A 44 -23.96 0.53 4.80
N LYS A 45 -23.75 -0.80 4.84
CA LYS A 45 -22.92 -1.41 5.87
C LYS A 45 -21.47 -1.40 5.43
N ILE A 46 -20.61 -0.82 6.27
CA ILE A 46 -19.17 -0.94 6.17
C ILE A 46 -18.58 -1.70 7.34
N ALA A 47 -17.53 -2.48 7.06
CA ALA A 47 -16.81 -3.16 8.10
C ALA A 47 -15.32 -3.32 7.78
N TRP A 48 -14.51 -3.34 8.83
CA TRP A 48 -13.13 -3.78 8.80
C TRP A 48 -13.00 -5.07 9.59
N LYS A 49 -12.39 -6.07 8.97
CA LYS A 49 -12.20 -7.40 9.53
C LYS A 49 -10.82 -7.94 9.16
N PRO A 50 -9.76 -7.66 9.94
CA PRO A 50 -8.48 -8.29 9.70
C PRO A 50 -8.64 -9.80 9.85
N SER A 51 -8.16 -10.55 8.86
CA SER A 51 -8.36 -12.00 8.78
C SER A 51 -7.06 -12.67 8.39
N GLY A 52 -6.82 -13.83 8.99
CA GLY A 52 -5.63 -14.64 8.82
C GLY A 52 -5.49 -15.62 9.98
N ALA A 53 -4.54 -16.55 9.86
CA ALA A 53 -4.25 -17.58 10.83
C ALA A 53 -3.46 -17.00 12.02
N SER A 54 -4.15 -16.32 12.93
CA SER A 54 -3.58 -15.83 14.20
C SER A 54 -3.59 -16.96 15.24
N PRO A 55 -2.44 -17.51 15.64
CA PRO A 55 -2.41 -18.65 16.56
C PRO A 55 -2.82 -18.26 17.98
N ILE A 56 -3.54 -19.15 18.65
CA ILE A 56 -3.91 -18.99 20.06
C ILE A 56 -2.76 -19.51 20.91
N ARG A 57 -2.10 -18.59 21.63
CA ARG A 57 -1.00 -18.89 22.57
C ARG A 57 -1.50 -18.73 24.00
N GLN A 58 -1.11 -19.65 24.88
CA GLN A 58 -1.59 -19.66 26.28
C GLN A 58 -0.62 -18.98 27.26
N ASN A 59 0.69 -19.10 27.02
CA ASN A 59 1.74 -18.76 27.98
C ASN A 59 2.92 -17.99 27.36
N TRP A 60 2.75 -17.46 26.15
CA TRP A 60 3.74 -16.67 25.43
C TRP A 60 3.07 -15.79 24.37
N ASP A 61 3.76 -14.76 23.90
CA ASP A 61 3.20 -13.73 23.01
C ASP A 61 3.52 -13.95 21.53
N GLY A 62 4.68 -14.53 21.22
CA GLY A 62 5.15 -14.64 19.84
C GLY A 62 6.44 -13.89 19.53
N LEU A 63 6.95 -13.10 20.47
CA LEU A 63 8.02 -12.13 20.21
C LEU A 63 9.42 -12.73 20.19
N LEU A 64 9.62 -13.87 20.88
CA LEU A 64 10.91 -14.54 20.97
C LEU A 64 10.81 -16.03 20.63
N PRO A 65 11.91 -16.65 20.17
CA PRO A 65 11.98 -18.09 20.03
C PRO A 65 11.67 -18.81 21.35
N VAL A 66 10.91 -19.90 21.25
CA VAL A 66 10.51 -20.75 22.40
C VAL A 66 10.96 -22.19 22.19
N PRO A 67 11.21 -22.97 23.26
CA PRO A 67 11.50 -24.40 23.16
C PRO A 67 10.37 -25.19 22.48
N GLY A 68 10.72 -26.06 21.52
CA GLY A 68 9.79 -26.98 20.85
C GLY A 68 9.53 -28.28 21.61
N ASP A 69 9.37 -28.21 22.94
CA ASP A 69 9.20 -29.36 23.83
C ASP A 69 7.75 -29.65 24.22
N GLY A 70 6.79 -29.05 23.50
CA GLY A 70 5.35 -29.20 23.75
C GLY A 70 4.76 -28.18 24.72
N ARG A 71 5.57 -27.38 25.44
CA ARG A 71 5.06 -26.38 26.41
C ARG A 71 4.53 -25.09 25.77
N TYR A 72 4.83 -24.87 24.49
CA TYR A 72 4.55 -23.63 23.77
C TYR A 72 3.72 -23.84 22.50
N GLU A 73 3.10 -25.01 22.37
CA GLU A 73 2.26 -25.35 21.21
C GLU A 73 1.07 -24.39 21.07
N TRP A 74 0.65 -24.19 19.83
CA TRP A 74 -0.54 -23.40 19.53
C TRP A 74 -1.79 -24.21 19.84
N ASN A 75 -2.80 -23.55 20.42
CA ASN A 75 -4.12 -24.16 20.64
C ASN A 75 -5.08 -23.79 19.50
N GLY A 76 -4.70 -24.10 18.27
CA GLY A 76 -5.41 -23.68 17.06
C GLY A 76 -5.25 -22.19 16.74
N TYR A 77 -6.19 -21.66 15.97
CA TYR A 77 -6.19 -20.27 15.50
C TYR A 77 -7.44 -19.52 15.96
N LEU A 78 -7.31 -18.21 16.10
CA LEU A 78 -8.42 -17.32 16.37
C LEU A 78 -9.40 -17.37 15.19
N LEU A 79 -10.66 -17.71 15.48
CA LEU A 79 -11.71 -17.65 14.49
C LEU A 79 -11.96 -16.18 14.09
N PRO A 80 -12.26 -15.89 12.81
CA PRO A 80 -12.55 -14.53 12.37
C PRO A 80 -13.57 -13.83 13.27
N GLN A 81 -14.63 -14.50 13.72
CA GLN A 81 -15.66 -13.89 14.57
C GLN A 81 -15.15 -13.42 15.94
N ALA A 82 -14.06 -14.01 16.45
CA ALA A 82 -13.44 -13.64 17.72
C ALA A 82 -12.30 -12.59 17.56
N GLY A 83 -11.83 -12.37 16.33
CA GLY A 83 -10.85 -11.34 16.02
C GLY A 83 -11.41 -9.92 16.12
N PRO A 84 -10.53 -8.90 16.04
CA PRO A 84 -10.98 -7.51 16.08
C PRO A 84 -11.88 -7.21 14.89
N CYS A 85 -12.79 -6.26 15.06
CA CYS A 85 -13.64 -5.77 14.00
C CYS A 85 -14.08 -4.36 14.30
N GLU A 86 -14.44 -3.66 13.24
CA GLU A 86 -15.17 -2.41 13.33
C GLU A 86 -16.31 -2.46 12.31
N VAL A 87 -17.52 -2.09 12.72
CA VAL A 87 -18.72 -2.12 11.86
C VAL A 87 -19.48 -0.82 12.04
N ASN A 88 -19.76 -0.13 10.92
CA ASN A 88 -20.49 1.13 10.87
C ASN A 88 -20.04 2.12 11.97
N PRO A 89 -18.74 2.49 12.02
CA PRO A 89 -18.27 3.41 13.04
C PRO A 89 -18.94 4.78 12.91
N ALA A 90 -19.18 5.46 14.04
CA ALA A 90 -19.91 6.73 14.08
C ALA A 90 -19.29 7.84 13.21
N ARG A 91 -17.97 7.76 12.94
CA ARG A 91 -17.26 8.70 12.05
C ARG A 91 -17.61 8.54 10.57
N GLY A 92 -18.33 7.50 10.18
CA GLY A 92 -18.85 7.32 8.82
C GLY A 92 -17.88 6.73 7.79
N PHE A 93 -16.65 6.41 8.16
CA PHE A 93 -15.67 5.78 7.26
C PHE A 93 -14.76 4.79 7.98
N ILE A 94 -14.16 3.89 7.20
CA ILE A 94 -13.12 2.96 7.60
C ILE A 94 -11.94 3.15 6.64
N ALA A 95 -10.74 3.32 7.18
CA ALA A 95 -9.52 3.48 6.39
C ALA A 95 -8.40 2.68 7.03
N THR A 96 -7.72 1.86 6.23
CA THR A 96 -6.54 1.10 6.68
C THR A 96 -5.39 1.34 5.73
N ALA A 97 -4.20 1.47 6.28
CA ALA A 97 -2.96 1.67 5.52
C ALA A 97 -1.79 0.93 6.18
N ASN A 98 -2.04 -0.31 6.62
CA ASN A 98 -1.06 -1.18 7.31
C ASN A 98 -0.54 -0.65 8.66
N ALA A 99 -1.01 0.51 9.12
CA ALA A 99 -0.85 0.98 10.50
C ALA A 99 -1.70 0.16 11.48
N MET A 100 -1.41 0.29 12.77
CA MET A 100 -2.19 -0.31 13.86
C MET A 100 -3.63 0.22 13.84
N ASN A 101 -4.61 -0.64 13.50
CA ASN A 101 -6.04 -0.27 13.46
C ASN A 101 -6.89 -0.98 14.52
N VAL A 102 -6.30 -1.83 15.36
CA VAL A 102 -7.07 -2.64 16.32
C VAL A 102 -7.76 -1.74 17.34
N PRO A 103 -9.05 -1.91 17.62
CA PRO A 103 -9.78 -1.06 18.54
C PRO A 103 -9.25 -1.23 19.97
N ASP A 104 -9.15 -0.13 20.73
CA ASP A 104 -8.56 -0.12 22.08
C ASP A 104 -9.26 -1.08 23.05
N ASP A 105 -10.59 -1.18 22.96
CA ASP A 105 -11.39 -2.08 23.79
C ASP A 105 -11.09 -3.55 23.50
N TRP A 106 -10.90 -3.91 22.22
CA TRP A 106 -10.47 -5.25 21.83
C TRP A 106 -9.05 -5.54 22.30
N ALA A 107 -8.12 -4.59 22.10
CA ALA A 107 -6.72 -4.73 22.49
C ALA A 107 -6.54 -4.86 24.01
N ALA A 108 -7.35 -4.18 24.80
CA ALA A 108 -7.34 -4.28 26.26
C ALA A 108 -7.86 -5.64 26.78
N ALA A 109 -8.71 -6.32 26.00
CA ALA A 109 -9.39 -7.55 26.41
C ALA A 109 -8.82 -8.83 25.78
N SER A 110 -7.92 -8.71 24.79
CA SER A 110 -7.48 -9.83 23.96
C SER A 110 -5.96 -9.84 23.75
N PRO A 111 -5.32 -11.01 23.57
CA PRO A 111 -3.92 -11.08 23.13
C PRO A 111 -3.72 -10.36 21.80
N ALA A 112 -2.55 -9.76 21.60
CA ALA A 112 -2.25 -9.08 20.34
C ALA A 112 -2.24 -10.06 19.15
N ILE A 113 -2.80 -9.62 18.02
CA ILE A 113 -2.75 -10.36 16.74
C ILE A 113 -1.51 -10.04 15.91
N GLY A 114 -0.72 -9.04 16.33
CA GLY A 114 0.50 -8.59 15.69
C GLY A 114 1.15 -7.48 16.52
N TYR A 115 2.49 -7.40 16.47
CA TYR A 115 3.28 -6.43 17.22
C TYR A 115 4.02 -5.44 16.31
N GLU A 116 4.15 -5.76 15.03
CA GLU A 116 4.84 -4.95 14.03
C GLU A 116 3.83 -4.45 13.01
N TRP A 117 3.86 -3.14 12.78
CA TRP A 117 2.95 -2.42 11.91
C TRP A 117 3.76 -1.39 11.13
N LEU A 118 3.28 -1.00 9.95
CA LEU A 118 3.86 0.15 9.28
C LEU A 118 3.47 1.43 10.02
N ASP A 119 4.26 2.48 9.81
CA ASP A 119 3.99 3.78 10.41
C ASP A 119 2.63 4.35 10.02
N SER A 120 2.13 5.28 10.83
CA SER A 120 0.78 5.82 10.69
C SER A 120 0.64 6.91 9.63
N SER A 121 1.71 7.37 8.95
CA SER A 121 1.64 8.55 8.08
C SER A 121 0.53 8.49 7.02
N ARG A 122 0.42 7.35 6.33
CA ARG A 122 -0.63 7.12 5.32
C ARG A 122 -2.02 6.98 5.96
N HIS A 123 -2.09 6.27 7.08
CA HIS A 123 -3.31 6.10 7.85
C HIS A 123 -3.85 7.47 8.31
N ASP A 124 -3.04 8.26 8.98
CA ASP A 124 -3.42 9.56 9.54
C ASP A 124 -3.80 10.55 8.44
N THR A 125 -3.09 10.48 7.29
CA THR A 125 -3.46 11.26 6.10
C THR A 125 -4.85 10.85 5.60
N LEU A 126 -5.15 9.56 5.45
CA LEU A 126 -6.50 9.11 5.05
C LEU A 126 -7.56 9.55 6.05
N HIS A 127 -7.33 9.34 7.34
CA HIS A 127 -8.30 9.74 8.38
C HIS A 127 -8.55 11.24 8.36
N ARG A 128 -7.53 12.07 8.16
CA ARG A 128 -7.70 13.51 8.00
C ARG A 128 -8.53 13.86 6.77
N GLU A 129 -8.20 13.31 5.61
CA GLU A 129 -8.87 13.64 4.34
C GLU A 129 -10.33 13.16 4.31
N LEU A 130 -10.62 12.01 4.95
CA LEU A 130 -11.96 11.42 5.00
C LEU A 130 -12.84 11.99 6.12
N SER A 131 -12.27 12.64 7.14
CA SER A 131 -13.03 13.27 8.24
C SER A 131 -13.64 14.64 7.89
N ARG A 132 -13.59 15.05 6.62
CA ARG A 132 -14.10 16.36 6.18
C ARG A 132 -15.65 16.37 6.15
N GLU A 133 -16.24 17.56 6.30
CA GLU A 133 -17.71 17.72 6.28
C GLU A 133 -18.34 17.51 4.90
N THR A 134 -17.55 17.68 3.83
CA THR A 134 -18.02 17.55 2.45
C THR A 134 -17.98 16.10 2.00
N PRO A 135 -19.06 15.55 1.39
CA PRO A 135 -19.07 14.18 0.87
C PRO A 135 -17.87 13.85 -0.02
N ILE A 136 -17.38 12.62 0.05
CA ILE A 136 -16.27 12.12 -0.78
C ILE A 136 -16.82 11.73 -2.16
N SER A 137 -16.28 12.31 -3.22
CA SER A 137 -16.61 11.92 -4.60
C SER A 137 -15.67 10.82 -5.13
N LEU A 138 -16.05 10.17 -6.24
CA LEU A 138 -15.15 9.26 -6.96
C LEU A 138 -13.86 9.95 -7.42
N GLU A 139 -13.95 11.24 -7.79
CA GLU A 139 -12.79 12.04 -8.18
C GLU A 139 -11.84 12.27 -6.99
N ASP A 140 -12.38 12.53 -5.79
CA ASP A 140 -11.58 12.61 -4.57
C ASP A 140 -10.87 11.29 -4.29
N CYS A 141 -11.56 10.17 -4.45
CA CYS A 141 -10.96 8.84 -4.30
C CYS A 141 -9.76 8.66 -5.23
N VAL A 142 -9.93 8.94 -6.53
CA VAL A 142 -8.86 8.87 -7.53
C VAL A 142 -7.69 9.78 -7.15
N ARG A 143 -7.97 11.04 -6.80
CA ARG A 143 -6.95 12.01 -6.37
C ARG A 143 -6.17 11.52 -5.15
N LEU A 144 -6.85 10.97 -4.15
CA LEU A 144 -6.21 10.47 -2.92
C LEU A 144 -5.30 9.27 -3.21
N GLN A 145 -5.67 8.36 -4.12
CA GLN A 145 -4.80 7.24 -4.52
C GLN A 145 -3.50 7.67 -5.19
N CYS A 146 -3.46 8.90 -5.73
CA CYS A 146 -2.31 9.48 -6.41
C CYS A 146 -1.61 10.57 -5.59
N SER A 147 -2.05 10.84 -4.35
CA SER A 147 -1.48 11.88 -3.50
C SER A 147 -0.06 11.55 -3.06
N THR A 148 0.87 12.47 -3.36
CA THR A 148 2.27 12.44 -2.94
C THR A 148 2.57 13.41 -1.80
N PHE A 149 1.54 13.91 -1.11
CA PHE A 149 1.70 14.74 0.08
C PHE A 149 2.38 13.95 1.20
N SER A 150 3.47 14.48 1.76
CA SER A 150 4.18 13.88 2.89
C SER A 150 3.91 14.65 4.21
N PRO A 151 3.21 14.05 5.19
CA PRO A 151 3.05 14.65 6.50
C PRO A 151 4.40 14.79 7.24
N ILE A 152 5.34 13.89 6.98
CA ILE A 152 6.71 13.91 7.51
C ILE A 152 7.43 15.19 7.07
N ALA A 153 7.34 15.54 5.78
CA ALA A 153 7.92 16.77 5.26
C ALA A 153 7.34 18.03 5.95
N THR A 154 6.01 18.12 6.08
CA THR A 154 5.39 19.27 6.74
C THR A 154 5.85 19.43 8.19
N ARG A 155 5.92 18.33 8.95
CA ARG A 155 6.40 18.32 10.34
C ARG A 155 7.86 18.78 10.42
N ALA A 156 8.74 18.21 9.60
CA ALA A 156 10.16 18.59 9.59
C ALA A 156 10.37 20.07 9.20
N LEU A 157 9.65 20.56 8.19
CA LEU A 157 9.70 21.97 7.78
C LEU A 157 9.26 22.91 8.91
N LYS A 158 8.25 22.53 9.71
CA LYS A 158 7.81 23.30 10.87
C LYS A 158 8.94 23.44 11.90
N CYS A 159 9.67 22.36 12.17
CA CYS A 159 10.82 22.38 13.07
C CYS A 159 11.94 23.29 12.53
N LEU A 160 12.30 23.15 11.24
CA LEU A 160 13.32 24.00 10.61
C LEU A 160 12.95 25.50 10.66
N LYS A 161 11.67 25.84 10.47
CA LYS A 161 11.16 27.22 10.63
C LYS A 161 11.33 27.72 12.06
N ALA A 162 10.95 26.91 13.05
CA ALA A 162 11.02 27.28 14.46
C ALA A 162 12.46 27.44 14.97
N MET A 163 13.39 26.63 14.47
CA MET A 163 14.81 26.73 14.80
C MET A 163 15.45 28.04 14.30
N GLY A 164 14.81 28.69 13.31
CA GLY A 164 15.35 29.91 12.71
C GLY A 164 16.74 29.66 12.18
N VAL A 165 16.89 28.72 11.24
CA VAL A 165 18.15 28.46 10.53
C VAL A 165 18.58 29.77 9.84
N THR A 166 19.35 30.58 10.57
CA THR A 166 19.41 32.06 10.45
C THR A 166 20.52 32.57 9.54
N GLY A 167 21.02 31.71 8.63
CA GLY A 167 22.11 32.02 7.70
C GLY A 167 21.76 31.81 6.22
N GLU A 168 20.48 31.79 5.86
CA GLU A 168 19.90 31.43 4.55
C GLU A 168 20.78 30.55 3.62
N PRO A 169 21.11 29.30 4.02
CA PRO A 169 21.70 28.35 3.09
C PRO A 169 20.76 28.08 1.91
N ALA A 170 21.31 27.81 0.72
CA ALA A 170 20.54 27.57 -0.49
C ALA A 170 19.49 26.45 -0.31
N ALA A 171 19.82 25.43 0.48
CA ALA A 171 18.90 24.36 0.88
C ALA A 171 17.63 24.87 1.57
N TRP A 172 17.77 25.78 2.54
CA TRP A 172 16.62 26.34 3.23
C TRP A 172 15.77 27.24 2.32
N GLN A 173 16.41 28.01 1.44
CA GLN A 173 15.69 28.84 0.48
C GLN A 173 14.80 28.02 -0.46
N LEU A 174 15.25 26.82 -0.86
CA LEU A 174 14.47 25.89 -1.67
C LEU A 174 13.29 25.27 -0.88
N LEU A 175 13.49 24.96 0.41
CA LEU A 175 12.50 24.27 1.23
C LEU A 175 11.46 25.17 1.90
N ARG A 176 11.78 26.44 2.20
CA ARG A 176 10.97 27.28 3.11
C ARG A 176 9.52 27.51 2.69
N ASN A 177 9.26 27.54 1.39
CA ASN A 177 7.94 27.76 0.79
C ASN A 177 7.37 26.50 0.13
N TRP A 178 8.06 25.36 0.23
CA TRP A 178 7.57 24.11 -0.30
C TRP A 178 6.37 23.62 0.53
N ASP A 179 5.40 23.01 -0.15
CA ASP A 179 4.13 22.55 0.38
C ASP A 179 4.19 21.12 0.98
N GLY A 180 5.35 20.46 0.91
CA GLY A 180 5.53 19.08 1.35
C GLY A 180 5.04 18.04 0.34
N ASN A 181 4.74 18.44 -0.89
CA ASN A 181 4.34 17.51 -1.96
C ASN A 181 5.56 16.87 -2.64
N LEU A 182 5.69 15.55 -2.52
CA LEU A 182 6.75 14.74 -3.12
C LEU A 182 6.46 14.42 -4.59
N ALA A 183 6.01 15.40 -5.37
CA ALA A 183 5.74 15.21 -6.79
C ALA A 183 7.03 14.85 -7.57
N ALA A 184 6.90 14.09 -8.66
CA ALA A 184 8.05 13.61 -9.43
C ALA A 184 8.90 14.77 -9.99
N ASP A 185 8.30 15.90 -10.32
CA ASP A 185 8.96 17.10 -10.85
C ASP A 185 9.47 18.07 -9.76
N SER A 186 9.36 17.71 -8.48
CA SER A 186 9.69 18.61 -7.37
C SER A 186 11.17 18.56 -6.97
N ALA A 187 11.88 19.67 -7.21
CA ALA A 187 13.22 19.92 -6.68
C ALA A 187 13.32 19.90 -5.15
N PRO A 188 12.45 20.61 -4.38
CA PRO A 188 12.50 20.56 -2.92
C PRO A 188 12.18 19.16 -2.37
N ALA A 189 11.35 18.36 -3.06
CA ALA A 189 11.12 16.96 -2.67
C ALA A 189 12.40 16.12 -2.78
N ALA A 190 13.17 16.28 -3.86
CA ALA A 190 14.44 15.58 -4.04
C ALA A 190 15.43 15.93 -2.92
N LEU A 191 15.60 17.23 -2.64
CA LEU A 191 16.45 17.69 -1.55
C LEU A 191 15.99 17.15 -0.19
N PHE A 192 14.68 17.17 0.07
CA PHE A 192 14.12 16.70 1.32
C PHE A 192 14.34 15.20 1.54
N GLU A 193 14.06 14.36 0.56
CA GLU A 193 14.22 12.90 0.71
C GLU A 193 15.70 12.50 0.80
N VAL A 194 16.61 13.17 0.06
CA VAL A 194 18.06 13.00 0.24
C VAL A 194 18.47 13.38 1.66
N TRP A 195 18.06 14.56 2.13
CA TRP A 195 18.38 15.04 3.48
C TRP A 195 17.85 14.11 4.56
N LEU A 196 16.56 13.79 4.55
CA LEU A 196 15.90 12.97 5.55
C LEU A 196 16.57 11.60 5.66
N SER A 197 16.73 10.92 4.52
CA SER A 197 17.13 9.51 4.49
C SER A 197 18.65 9.28 4.62
N LYS A 198 19.48 10.13 4.01
CA LYS A 198 20.94 9.95 3.96
C LYS A 198 21.73 10.83 4.93
N HIS A 199 21.16 11.94 5.41
CA HIS A 199 21.90 12.88 6.26
C HIS A 199 21.30 13.00 7.66
N LEU A 200 20.01 13.30 7.77
CA LEU A 200 19.33 13.49 9.04
C LEU A 200 19.20 12.17 9.79
N GLY A 201 18.74 11.08 9.16
CA GLY A 201 18.66 9.76 9.80
C GLY A 201 19.97 9.30 10.46
N PRO A 202 21.10 9.27 9.74
CA PRO A 202 22.41 8.97 10.33
C PRO A 202 22.85 9.95 11.42
N LEU A 203 22.51 11.23 11.32
CA LEU A 203 22.78 12.22 12.35
C LEU A 203 22.01 11.88 13.64
N VAL A 204 20.72 11.58 13.53
CA VAL A 204 19.87 11.16 14.65
C VAL A 204 20.44 9.89 15.28
N ALA A 205 20.73 8.86 14.49
CA ALA A 205 21.29 7.61 14.99
C ALA A 205 22.58 7.82 15.80
N ARG A 206 23.51 8.68 15.32
CA ARG A 206 24.74 9.02 16.07
C ARG A 206 24.45 9.75 17.37
N ARG A 207 23.45 10.65 17.37
CA ARG A 207 23.06 11.41 18.57
C ARG A 207 22.42 10.50 19.62
N GLU A 208 21.71 9.47 19.19
CA GLU A 208 21.14 8.41 20.04
C GLU A 208 22.16 7.31 20.40
N GLY A 209 23.44 7.50 20.06
CA GLY A 209 24.54 6.64 20.50
C GLY A 209 24.90 5.49 19.56
N ALA A 210 24.34 5.43 18.35
CA ALA A 210 24.74 4.42 17.37
C ALA A 210 26.18 4.66 16.88
N GLU A 211 27.02 3.63 17.00
CA GLU A 211 28.38 3.66 16.47
C GLU A 211 28.40 3.65 14.94
N PRO A 212 29.42 4.25 14.28
CA PRO A 212 29.48 4.38 12.82
C PRO A 212 29.31 3.07 12.05
N HIS A 213 29.78 1.94 12.60
CA HIS A 213 29.69 0.63 11.96
C HIS A 213 28.30 -0.03 12.08
N ILE A 214 27.45 0.46 13.00
CA ILE A 214 26.07 -0.03 13.21
C ILE A 214 25.08 0.72 12.31
N ILE A 215 25.32 1.99 12.01
CA ILE A 215 24.43 2.85 11.22
C ILE A 215 23.96 2.19 9.91
N PRO A 216 24.82 1.54 9.09
CA PRO A 216 24.36 0.88 7.87
C PRO A 216 23.42 -0.30 8.12
N MET A 217 23.48 -0.93 9.29
CA MET A 217 22.60 -2.04 9.69
C MET A 217 21.22 -1.55 10.16
N LEU A 218 21.10 -0.27 10.48
CA LEU A 218 19.84 0.36 10.90
C LEU A 218 19.08 1.02 9.74
N MET A 219 19.67 1.04 8.53
CA MET A 219 19.07 1.64 7.35
C MET A 219 18.12 0.66 6.62
N PRO A 220 17.03 1.16 6.02
CA PRO A 220 16.55 2.54 6.09
C PRO A 220 15.96 2.88 7.48
N PHE A 221 16.16 4.12 7.92
CA PHE A 221 15.59 4.62 9.18
C PHE A 221 14.10 4.90 9.05
N ASP A 222 13.38 4.76 10.15
CA ASP A 222 11.97 5.15 10.25
C ASP A 222 11.81 6.68 10.19
N ALA A 223 11.13 7.16 9.15
CA ALA A 223 10.93 8.59 8.89
C ALA A 223 10.15 9.32 10.00
N PRO A 224 9.03 8.78 10.54
CA PRO A 224 8.38 9.33 11.72
C PRO A 224 9.33 9.50 12.90
N SER A 225 10.11 8.47 13.26
CA SER A 225 11.06 8.51 14.38
C SER A 225 12.11 9.62 14.21
N ILE A 226 12.61 9.83 12.99
CA ILE A 226 13.55 10.93 12.69
C ILE A 226 12.90 12.29 12.96
N VAL A 227 11.65 12.47 12.56
CA VAL A 227 10.95 13.76 12.70
C VAL A 227 10.47 13.99 14.12
N GLU A 228 10.07 12.95 14.85
CA GLU A 228 9.79 13.03 16.29
C GLU A 228 11.02 13.50 17.06
N TRP A 229 12.18 12.91 16.77
CA TRP A 229 13.44 13.38 17.33
C TRP A 229 13.70 14.86 17.02
N LEU A 230 13.39 15.31 15.79
CA LEU A 230 13.56 16.70 15.39
C LEU A 230 12.58 17.65 16.10
N GLU A 231 11.36 17.19 16.41
CA GLU A 231 10.35 17.95 17.17
C GLU A 231 10.73 18.10 18.65
N GLU A 232 11.38 17.09 19.23
CA GLU A 232 11.88 17.10 20.62
C GLU A 232 13.24 17.78 20.76
N ALA A 233 14.00 17.89 19.67
CA ALA A 233 15.31 18.53 19.65
C ALA A 233 15.22 19.99 20.11
N VAL A 234 15.84 20.30 21.25
CA VAL A 234 15.93 21.68 21.74
C VAL A 234 16.74 22.51 20.73
N PRO A 235 16.19 23.61 20.17
CA PRO A 235 16.87 24.49 19.22
C PRO A 235 18.02 25.32 19.83
N ALA A 236 19.00 24.68 20.46
CA ALA A 236 20.08 25.38 21.13
C ALA A 236 21.45 24.76 20.84
N GLY A 237 22.44 25.61 20.61
CA GLY A 237 23.85 25.23 20.58
C GLY A 237 24.24 24.37 19.38
N GLU A 238 24.80 23.19 19.66
CA GLU A 238 25.48 22.32 18.70
C GLU A 238 24.51 21.49 17.83
N VAL A 239 23.34 21.12 18.36
CA VAL A 239 22.34 20.32 17.63
C VAL A 239 21.83 21.08 16.41
N HIS A 240 21.46 22.35 16.60
CA HIS A 240 21.05 23.23 15.51
C HIS A 240 22.12 23.36 14.42
N LYS A 241 23.40 23.50 14.80
CA LYS A 241 24.51 23.58 13.85
C LYS A 241 24.67 22.29 13.04
N ASN A 242 24.54 21.13 13.68
CA ASN A 242 24.66 19.84 13.00
C ASN A 242 23.48 19.56 12.06
N ILE A 243 22.27 20.02 12.40
CA ILE A 243 21.11 19.94 11.51
C ILE A 243 21.30 20.87 10.29
N ALA A 244 21.78 22.09 10.52
CA ALA A 244 22.10 23.01 9.41
C ALA A 244 23.19 22.44 8.50
N GLN A 245 24.26 21.88 9.08
CA GLN A 245 25.32 21.23 8.31
C GLN A 245 24.81 20.02 7.52
N SER A 246 23.90 19.22 8.09
CA SER A 246 23.35 18.06 7.39
C SER A 246 22.47 18.45 6.19
N LEU A 247 21.83 19.62 6.22
CA LEU A 247 21.16 20.21 5.06
C LEU A 247 22.14 20.64 3.97
N ASP A 248 23.27 21.25 4.35
CA ASP A 248 24.33 21.63 3.39
C ASP A 248 24.99 20.40 2.75
N ASP A 249 25.20 19.34 3.53
CA ASP A 249 25.71 18.06 3.01
C ASP A 249 24.71 17.43 2.02
N ALA A 250 23.40 17.50 2.32
CA ALA A 250 22.35 17.01 1.42
C ALA A 250 22.27 17.82 0.12
N TRP A 251 22.49 19.14 0.19
CA TRP A 251 22.60 19.99 -0.98
C TRP A 251 23.76 19.56 -1.87
N ALA A 252 24.94 19.34 -1.28
CA ALA A 252 26.12 18.88 -2.02
C ALA A 252 25.89 17.51 -2.68
N GLU A 253 25.17 16.59 -2.01
CA GLU A 253 24.78 15.33 -2.63
C GLU A 253 23.80 15.54 -3.79
N CYS A 254 22.80 16.41 -3.66
CA CYS A 254 21.90 16.75 -4.77
C CYS A 254 22.64 17.34 -5.97
N VAL A 255 23.66 18.19 -5.75
CA VAL A 255 24.54 18.68 -6.82
C VAL A 255 25.26 17.53 -7.53
N SER A 256 25.78 16.57 -6.78
CA SER A 256 26.44 15.37 -7.35
C SER A 256 25.48 14.51 -8.17
N LEU A 257 24.24 14.34 -7.69
CA LEU A 257 23.24 13.48 -8.33
C LEU A 257 22.58 14.12 -9.56
N MET A 258 22.35 15.43 -9.55
CA MET A 258 21.46 16.09 -10.51
C MET A 258 22.06 17.33 -11.21
N GLY A 259 23.27 17.77 -10.79
CA GLY A 259 23.98 18.92 -11.34
C GLY A 259 23.86 20.19 -10.48
N GLU A 260 24.58 21.25 -10.84
CA GLU A 260 24.73 22.46 -10.00
C GLU A 260 23.48 23.33 -9.88
N LYS A 261 22.48 23.16 -10.77
CA LYS A 261 21.32 24.05 -10.87
C LYS A 261 20.08 23.42 -10.21
N PRO A 262 19.57 23.99 -9.10
CA PRO A 262 18.39 23.46 -8.40
C PRO A 262 17.12 23.42 -9.25
N ASP A 263 16.96 24.33 -10.20
CA ASP A 263 15.80 24.37 -11.09
C ASP A 263 15.77 23.19 -12.10
N GLU A 264 16.88 22.46 -12.25
CA GLU A 264 16.99 21.24 -13.06
C GLU A 264 16.88 19.95 -12.20
N TRP A 265 16.67 20.10 -10.89
CA TRP A 265 16.46 18.98 -9.97
C TRP A 265 15.01 18.54 -10.00
N SER A 266 14.78 17.24 -9.86
CA SER A 266 13.45 16.69 -9.68
C SER A 266 13.54 15.36 -8.94
N TRP A 267 12.55 15.06 -8.10
CA TRP A 267 12.54 13.84 -7.32
C TRP A 267 12.54 12.59 -8.21
N GLY A 268 11.69 12.56 -9.23
CA GLY A 268 11.54 11.46 -10.17
C GLY A 268 12.78 11.18 -11.02
N ARG A 269 13.73 12.11 -11.14
CA ARG A 269 15.01 11.88 -11.84
C ARG A 269 15.87 10.83 -11.14
N VAL A 270 15.82 10.80 -9.80
CA VAL A 270 16.50 9.77 -8.98
C VAL A 270 15.51 8.68 -8.54
N HIS A 271 14.26 9.06 -8.28
CA HIS A 271 13.21 8.17 -7.80
C HIS A 271 12.49 7.46 -8.95
N ARG A 272 13.06 6.32 -9.33
CA ARG A 272 12.76 5.65 -10.60
C ARG A 272 12.22 4.24 -10.42
N LEU A 273 11.07 3.96 -11.01
CA LEU A 273 10.50 2.62 -11.11
C LEU A 273 10.99 1.94 -12.38
N LYS A 274 11.64 0.79 -12.21
CA LYS A 274 12.06 -0.09 -13.31
C LYS A 274 11.19 -1.34 -13.30
N LEU A 275 10.34 -1.48 -14.32
CA LEU A 275 9.56 -2.69 -14.55
C LEU A 275 10.36 -3.60 -15.47
N SER A 276 11.28 -4.36 -14.86
CA SER A 276 12.13 -5.31 -15.58
C SER A 276 11.44 -6.65 -15.75
N HIS A 277 11.52 -7.23 -16.94
CA HIS A 277 11.02 -8.58 -17.15
C HIS A 277 11.86 -9.57 -16.29
N PRO A 278 11.23 -10.58 -15.64
CA PRO A 278 11.93 -11.61 -14.88
C PRO A 278 13.06 -12.31 -15.68
N PRO A 279 13.93 -13.10 -15.02
CA PRO A 279 15.23 -13.57 -15.55
C PRO A 279 15.23 -14.22 -16.93
N LEU A 280 14.07 -14.68 -17.42
CA LEU A 280 13.87 -15.12 -18.82
C LEU A 280 14.28 -14.05 -19.85
N GLN A 281 14.38 -12.77 -19.48
CA GLN A 281 14.96 -11.72 -20.32
C GLN A 281 16.38 -12.07 -20.81
N SER A 282 17.16 -12.80 -20.00
CA SER A 282 18.51 -13.25 -20.40
C SER A 282 18.51 -14.31 -21.50
N LEU A 283 17.36 -14.90 -21.82
CA LEU A 283 17.20 -15.95 -22.84
C LEU A 283 16.83 -15.39 -24.22
N THR A 284 16.67 -14.08 -24.35
CA THR A 284 16.24 -13.40 -25.59
C THR A 284 16.98 -12.08 -25.77
N ASP A 285 17.19 -11.69 -27.02
CA ASP A 285 17.71 -10.36 -27.38
C ASP A 285 16.59 -9.29 -27.40
N GLU A 286 15.32 -9.72 -27.36
CA GLU A 286 14.17 -8.80 -27.30
C GLU A 286 14.03 -8.23 -25.88
N ASP A 287 14.09 -6.91 -25.73
CA ASP A 287 13.83 -6.26 -24.45
C ASP A 287 12.33 -6.21 -24.16
N TRP A 288 11.88 -7.07 -23.25
CA TRP A 288 10.52 -7.10 -22.73
C TRP A 288 10.36 -6.23 -21.49
N SER A 289 11.45 -5.64 -20.99
CA SER A 289 11.36 -4.66 -19.92
C SER A 289 10.72 -3.36 -20.41
N LEU A 290 10.13 -2.62 -19.50
CA LEU A 290 9.47 -1.36 -19.83
C LEU A 290 10.40 -0.18 -19.59
N ALA A 291 10.07 0.94 -20.24
CA ALA A 291 10.74 2.20 -19.99
C ALA A 291 10.70 2.54 -18.49
N THR A 292 11.81 3.07 -17.98
CA THR A 292 11.89 3.53 -16.59
C THR A 292 10.93 4.69 -16.38
N LEU A 293 10.14 4.63 -15.32
CA LEU A 293 9.20 5.68 -14.94
C LEU A 293 9.76 6.53 -13.80
N GLU A 294 9.54 7.82 -13.89
CA GLU A 294 9.87 8.80 -12.86
C GLU A 294 8.65 8.97 -11.96
N LEU A 295 8.78 8.69 -10.66
CA LEU A 295 7.67 8.68 -9.72
C LEU A 295 7.88 9.69 -8.59
N GLY A 296 6.77 10.25 -8.12
CA GLY A 296 6.73 10.94 -6.84
C GLY A 296 6.50 9.97 -5.67
N GLY A 297 6.29 10.53 -4.48
CA GLY A 297 5.94 9.79 -3.27
C GLY A 297 7.13 9.26 -2.49
N SER A 298 6.84 8.62 -1.37
CA SER A 298 7.78 7.88 -0.52
C SER A 298 7.05 6.78 0.26
N SER A 299 7.67 6.19 1.28
CA SER A 299 6.99 5.26 2.20
C SER A 299 5.87 5.91 3.01
N SER A 300 5.92 7.25 3.18
CA SER A 300 4.99 8.03 4.00
C SER A 300 3.76 8.57 3.27
N THR A 301 3.72 8.49 1.94
CA THR A 301 2.68 9.10 1.09
C THR A 301 1.60 8.10 0.66
N LEU A 302 0.37 8.57 0.40
CA LEU A 302 -0.73 7.68 -0.02
C LEU A 302 -0.43 6.93 -1.31
N ASN A 303 0.09 7.64 -2.32
CA ASN A 303 0.70 7.00 -3.48
C ASN A 303 2.06 6.45 -3.07
N TYR A 304 2.02 5.30 -2.41
CA TYR A 304 3.18 4.66 -1.80
C TYR A 304 4.22 4.32 -2.85
N ALA A 305 5.46 4.74 -2.59
CA ALA A 305 6.60 4.46 -3.44
C ALA A 305 7.86 4.41 -2.56
N ASN A 306 8.06 3.30 -1.84
CA ASN A 306 9.30 3.14 -1.07
C ASN A 306 10.47 2.86 -2.02
N TYR A 307 11.68 3.14 -1.55
CA TYR A 307 12.85 3.12 -2.42
C TYR A 307 14.07 2.51 -1.74
N ARG A 308 15.01 2.05 -2.56
CA ARG A 308 16.34 1.62 -2.12
C ARG A 308 17.16 2.86 -1.79
N LEU A 309 17.71 2.93 -0.58
CA LEU A 309 18.42 4.13 -0.11
C LEU A 309 19.63 4.53 -0.97
N ASN A 310 20.35 3.56 -1.55
CA ASN A 310 21.58 3.86 -2.29
C ASN A 310 21.34 4.72 -3.54
N ASP A 311 20.32 4.36 -4.34
CA ASP A 311 20.07 4.92 -5.67
C ASP A 311 18.66 5.49 -5.85
N PHE A 312 17.83 5.46 -4.80
CA PHE A 312 16.43 5.88 -4.80
C PHE A 312 15.54 5.10 -5.79
N SER A 313 15.96 3.93 -6.26
CA SER A 313 15.10 3.12 -7.13
C SER A 313 13.85 2.67 -6.36
N VAL A 314 12.66 2.84 -6.96
CA VAL A 314 11.39 2.43 -6.35
C VAL A 314 11.35 0.91 -6.23
N LEU A 315 11.03 0.42 -5.04
CA LEU A 315 10.98 -1.01 -4.73
C LEU A 315 9.56 -1.57 -4.78
N ALA A 316 8.61 -0.83 -4.22
CA ALA A 316 7.21 -1.21 -4.22
C ALA A 316 6.30 0.02 -4.36
N GLY A 317 5.13 -0.22 -4.94
CA GLY A 317 4.10 0.77 -5.18
C GLY A 317 2.80 0.10 -5.63
N PRO A 318 1.78 0.88 -5.99
CA PRO A 318 0.47 0.32 -6.33
C PRO A 318 0.53 -0.49 -7.63
N SER A 319 0.24 -1.79 -7.54
CA SER A 319 0.08 -2.66 -8.71
C SER A 319 -1.25 -2.41 -9.42
N VAL A 320 -2.34 -2.33 -8.64
CA VAL A 320 -3.68 -2.01 -9.11
C VAL A 320 -4.25 -0.88 -8.25
N ARG A 321 -5.11 -0.05 -8.84
CA ARG A 321 -5.95 0.91 -8.13
C ARG A 321 -7.39 0.69 -8.53
N MET A 322 -8.30 0.73 -7.56
CA MET A 322 -9.73 0.52 -7.77
C MET A 322 -10.53 1.52 -6.93
N VAL A 323 -11.61 2.03 -7.50
CA VAL A 323 -12.63 2.83 -6.81
C VAL A 323 -13.97 2.19 -7.14
N ILE A 324 -14.70 1.75 -6.12
CA ILE A 324 -15.94 1.00 -6.29
C ILE A 324 -17.10 1.85 -5.81
N ASP A 325 -18.05 2.11 -6.70
CA ASP A 325 -19.29 2.81 -6.39
C ASP A 325 -20.37 1.78 -6.04
N VAL A 326 -20.57 1.54 -4.75
CA VAL A 326 -21.41 0.43 -4.27
C VAL A 326 -22.87 0.79 -4.47
N GLY A 327 -23.56 -0.02 -5.25
CA GLY A 327 -24.95 0.23 -5.68
C GLY A 327 -25.04 0.82 -7.09
N GLU A 328 -23.99 1.48 -7.58
CA GLU A 328 -23.90 2.07 -8.92
C GLU A 328 -22.66 1.53 -9.65
N TRP A 329 -22.57 0.20 -9.75
CA TRP A 329 -21.35 -0.53 -10.11
C TRP A 329 -20.68 -0.08 -11.42
N ASP A 330 -21.45 0.36 -12.41
CA ASP A 330 -20.92 0.83 -13.71
C ASP A 330 -20.15 2.16 -13.61
N ASN A 331 -20.26 2.90 -12.51
CA ASN A 331 -19.46 4.10 -12.23
C ASN A 331 -18.07 3.76 -11.67
N SER A 332 -17.81 2.49 -11.35
CA SER A 332 -16.55 2.06 -10.75
C SER A 332 -15.37 2.31 -11.70
N LEU A 333 -14.19 2.51 -11.12
CA LEU A 333 -12.97 2.84 -11.83
C LEU A 333 -11.85 1.88 -11.44
N PHE A 334 -10.96 1.57 -12.37
CA PHE A 334 -9.76 0.79 -12.09
C PHE A 334 -8.60 1.20 -13.00
N VAL A 335 -7.37 0.90 -12.56
CA VAL A 335 -6.20 0.88 -13.43
C VAL A 335 -5.22 -0.17 -12.92
N ASN A 336 -4.55 -0.87 -13.84
CA ASN A 336 -3.53 -1.85 -13.52
C ASN A 336 -2.17 -1.41 -14.07
N ASN A 337 -1.10 -1.93 -13.49
CA ASN A 337 0.26 -1.70 -13.92
C ASN A 337 0.93 -3.02 -14.34
N PRO A 338 1.45 -3.17 -15.58
CA PRO A 338 1.42 -2.22 -16.71
C PRO A 338 0.22 -2.39 -17.66
N GLY A 339 -0.49 -3.52 -17.58
CA GLY A 339 -1.55 -3.92 -18.52
C GLY A 339 -2.32 -5.13 -17.97
N GLN A 340 -3.13 -5.78 -18.80
CA GLN A 340 -3.91 -6.98 -18.41
C GLN A 340 -3.37 -8.29 -18.99
N SER A 341 -2.29 -8.25 -19.78
CA SER A 341 -1.67 -9.43 -20.37
C SER A 341 -0.22 -9.59 -19.92
N GLY A 342 0.18 -10.83 -19.62
CA GLY A 342 1.58 -11.18 -19.37
C GLY A 342 2.38 -11.53 -20.64
N LEU A 343 1.76 -11.48 -21.83
CA LEU A 343 2.41 -11.82 -23.10
C LEU A 343 3.00 -10.56 -23.75
N PRO A 344 4.33 -10.47 -23.97
CA PRO A 344 4.96 -9.26 -24.53
C PRO A 344 4.40 -8.79 -25.89
N GLY A 345 3.95 -9.73 -26.74
CA GLY A 345 3.34 -9.43 -28.04
C GLY A 345 1.87 -8.99 -27.98
N SER A 346 1.24 -9.01 -26.81
CA SER A 346 -0.16 -8.60 -26.65
C SER A 346 -0.31 -7.08 -26.70
N PRO A 347 -1.35 -6.53 -27.35
CA PRO A 347 -1.66 -5.11 -27.25
C PRO A 347 -1.95 -4.69 -25.79
N HIS A 348 -2.37 -5.63 -24.93
CA HIS A 348 -2.69 -5.40 -23.52
C HIS A 348 -1.52 -5.66 -22.56
N TYR A 349 -0.29 -5.79 -23.06
CA TYR A 349 0.90 -6.00 -22.24
C TYR A 349 1.22 -4.77 -21.37
N LYS A 350 1.03 -3.56 -21.91
CA LYS A 350 1.44 -2.29 -21.27
C LYS A 350 0.53 -1.10 -21.56
N ASP A 351 -0.67 -1.34 -22.08
CA ASP A 351 -1.61 -0.32 -22.54
C ASP A 351 -2.19 0.55 -21.42
N LEU A 352 -2.18 0.05 -20.18
CA LEU A 352 -2.64 0.81 -19.01
C LEU A 352 -1.53 1.63 -18.35
N LEU A 353 -0.26 1.39 -18.69
CA LEU A 353 0.90 2.04 -18.07
C LEU A 353 0.87 3.57 -18.15
N PRO A 354 0.56 4.22 -19.29
CA PRO A 354 0.50 5.68 -19.35
C PRO A 354 -0.57 6.25 -18.41
N ARG A 355 -1.76 5.64 -18.37
CA ARG A 355 -2.84 6.05 -17.46
C ARG A 355 -2.45 5.87 -16.01
N TRP A 356 -1.86 4.71 -15.67
CA TRP A 356 -1.39 4.43 -14.32
C TRP A 356 -0.35 5.44 -13.85
N HIS A 357 0.56 5.85 -14.74
CA HIS A 357 1.63 6.82 -14.47
C HIS A 357 1.07 8.23 -14.28
N GLU A 358 0.09 8.63 -15.10
CA GLU A 358 -0.61 9.91 -15.02
C GLU A 358 -1.65 9.98 -13.88
N GLY A 359 -1.89 8.88 -13.16
CA GLY A 359 -2.92 8.79 -12.12
C GLY A 359 -4.36 8.71 -12.65
N ALA A 360 -4.51 8.42 -13.94
CA ALA A 360 -5.80 8.25 -14.60
C ALA A 360 -6.33 6.81 -14.47
N HIS A 361 -7.66 6.67 -14.49
CA HIS A 361 -8.34 5.38 -14.40
C HIS A 361 -9.12 5.05 -15.69
N CYS A 362 -9.53 3.79 -15.81
CA CYS A 362 -10.46 3.28 -16.80
C CYS A 362 -11.79 2.89 -16.12
N PRO A 363 -12.93 2.96 -16.82
CA PRO A 363 -14.19 2.41 -16.32
C PRO A 363 -14.10 0.91 -16.03
N LEU A 364 -14.59 0.49 -14.87
CA LEU A 364 -14.80 -0.90 -14.49
C LEU A 364 -16.28 -1.25 -14.68
N VAL A 365 -16.66 -1.54 -15.92
CA VAL A 365 -18.05 -1.85 -16.29
C VAL A 365 -18.50 -3.19 -15.71
N TYR A 366 -19.74 -3.25 -15.22
CA TYR A 366 -20.29 -4.42 -14.52
C TYR A 366 -21.59 -4.93 -15.15
N SER A 367 -22.51 -4.05 -15.55
CA SER A 367 -23.79 -4.48 -16.07
C SER A 367 -23.64 -5.20 -17.42
N PRO A 368 -24.48 -6.20 -17.72
CA PRO A 368 -24.37 -6.93 -18.99
C PRO A 368 -24.40 -6.02 -20.23
N ASN A 369 -25.17 -4.93 -20.20
CA ASN A 369 -25.25 -3.98 -21.30
C ASN A 369 -23.96 -3.15 -21.43
N ALA A 370 -23.40 -2.66 -20.33
CA ALA A 370 -22.15 -1.91 -20.33
C ALA A 370 -20.97 -2.79 -20.78
N VAL A 371 -20.90 -4.04 -20.29
CA VAL A 371 -19.93 -5.05 -20.73
C VAL A 371 -20.06 -5.32 -22.24
N GLN A 372 -21.28 -5.55 -22.73
CA GLN A 372 -21.53 -5.78 -24.15
C GLN A 372 -21.11 -4.59 -25.02
N ALA A 373 -21.35 -3.36 -24.56
CA ALA A 373 -20.96 -2.14 -25.27
C ALA A 373 -19.43 -1.92 -25.28
N ALA A 374 -18.72 -2.33 -24.23
CA ALA A 374 -17.27 -2.22 -24.11
C ALA A 374 -16.51 -3.40 -24.76
N THR A 375 -17.21 -4.45 -25.21
CA THR A 375 -16.60 -5.67 -25.76
C THR A 375 -15.89 -5.39 -27.08
N VAL A 376 -14.59 -5.69 -27.14
CA VAL A 376 -13.76 -5.59 -28.37
C VAL A 376 -13.54 -6.94 -29.04
N GLU A 377 -13.57 -8.03 -28.27
CA GLU A 377 -13.41 -9.41 -28.74
C GLU A 377 -14.36 -10.33 -27.97
N HIS A 378 -14.95 -11.30 -28.67
CA HIS A 378 -15.87 -12.26 -28.07
C HIS A 378 -15.43 -13.69 -28.38
N THR A 379 -15.10 -14.44 -27.33
CA THR A 379 -14.70 -15.86 -27.41
C THR A 379 -15.81 -16.73 -26.83
N SER A 380 -16.34 -17.66 -27.63
CA SER A 380 -17.33 -18.63 -27.17
C SER A 380 -16.70 -20.00 -26.96
N HIS A 381 -16.81 -20.55 -25.75
CA HIS A 381 -16.51 -21.95 -25.47
C HIS A 381 -17.80 -22.76 -25.63
N ALA A 382 -17.86 -23.60 -26.67
CA ALA A 382 -18.95 -24.56 -26.79
C ALA A 382 -18.70 -25.69 -25.78
N GLU A 383 -19.53 -25.79 -24.74
CA GLU A 383 -19.58 -27.01 -23.93
C GLU A 383 -20.02 -28.16 -24.84
N SER A 384 -19.10 -29.06 -25.18
CA SER A 384 -19.46 -30.35 -25.73
C SER A 384 -20.13 -31.15 -24.61
N ILE A 385 -21.44 -30.96 -24.43
CA ILE A 385 -22.26 -31.83 -23.58
C ILE A 385 -22.31 -33.18 -24.29
N THR A 386 -21.35 -34.06 -24.00
CA THR A 386 -21.56 -35.49 -24.16
C THR A 386 -22.72 -35.85 -23.22
N GLN A 387 -23.87 -36.19 -23.80
CA GLN A 387 -25.07 -36.62 -23.07
C GLN A 387 -24.76 -37.86 -22.20
N GLN A 388 -24.30 -37.65 -20.97
CA GLN A 388 -24.42 -38.63 -19.91
C GLN A 388 -24.87 -37.93 -18.61
N GLY A 389 -26.19 -37.77 -18.49
CA GLY A 389 -26.88 -38.18 -17.26
C GLY A 389 -26.88 -37.30 -16.01
N CYS A 390 -26.24 -36.13 -15.96
CA CYS A 390 -26.32 -35.27 -14.76
C CYS A 390 -27.00 -33.92 -15.03
N ARG A 391 -28.18 -33.71 -14.43
CA ARG A 391 -28.88 -32.41 -14.39
C ARG A 391 -28.40 -31.61 -13.17
N PRO A 392 -27.84 -30.40 -13.33
CA PRO A 392 -27.76 -29.44 -12.24
C PRO A 392 -29.06 -28.65 -12.16
N ALA A 393 -29.68 -28.63 -10.98
CA ALA A 393 -30.86 -27.81 -10.71
C ALA A 393 -30.42 -26.39 -10.32
N PHE A 394 -30.40 -25.46 -11.29
CA PHE A 394 -30.26 -24.03 -11.00
C PHE A 394 -31.64 -23.36 -11.03
N ARG A 395 -32.10 -22.88 -9.86
CA ARG A 395 -33.33 -22.09 -9.71
C ARG A 395 -32.96 -20.60 -9.78
N ARG A 396 -33.38 -19.91 -10.83
CA ARG A 396 -33.25 -18.44 -10.95
C ARG A 396 -34.22 -17.73 -9.99
N ILE A 397 -33.73 -16.76 -9.23
CA ILE A 397 -34.54 -15.80 -8.45
C ILE A 397 -34.27 -14.40 -9.03
N ARG A 398 -35.34 -13.66 -9.38
CA ARG A 398 -35.29 -12.26 -9.85
C ARG A 398 -35.11 -11.30 -8.68
N ALA A 399 -34.34 -10.23 -8.87
CA ALA A 399 -34.27 -9.08 -7.96
C ALA A 399 -35.02 -7.88 -8.56
N GLY A 400 -35.67 -7.09 -7.70
CA GLY A 400 -36.36 -5.85 -8.02
C GLY A 400 -35.55 -4.61 -7.60
N GLU A 401 -35.92 -3.47 -8.17
CA GLU A 401 -35.19 -2.20 -8.21
C GLU A 401 -35.34 -1.33 -6.94
N GLY A 402 -34.31 -0.51 -6.65
CA GLY A 402 -34.35 0.64 -5.73
C GLY A 402 -32.95 1.15 -5.37
N SER A 403 -32.61 2.39 -5.73
CA SER A 403 -31.28 3.02 -5.58
C SER A 403 -31.13 3.87 -4.32
N PHE A 404 -29.88 4.05 -3.87
CA PHE A 404 -29.20 5.27 -3.38
C PHE A 404 -27.69 4.97 -3.33
N ALA A 405 -26.83 5.94 -3.68
CA ALA A 405 -25.39 5.77 -3.91
C ALA A 405 -24.52 6.27 -2.75
N ASP A 406 -23.47 5.53 -2.40
CA ASP A 406 -22.34 5.95 -1.56
C ASP A 406 -21.03 5.37 -2.16
N CYS A 407 -20.02 6.22 -2.38
CA CYS A 407 -18.75 5.85 -3.01
C CYS A 407 -17.71 5.35 -1.98
N PHE A 408 -16.94 4.30 -2.31
CA PHE A 408 -15.91 3.74 -1.44
C PHE A 408 -14.50 3.79 -2.04
N LEU A 409 -13.52 4.21 -1.24
CA LEU A 409 -12.09 4.21 -1.56
C LEU A 409 -11.44 2.93 -0.98
N ILE A 410 -10.95 2.04 -1.85
CA ILE A 410 -10.12 0.90 -1.44
C ILE A 410 -8.67 1.20 -1.86
N LEU A 411 -7.80 1.43 -0.88
CA LEU A 411 -6.35 1.48 -1.07
C LEU A 411 -5.76 0.17 -0.54
N HIS A 412 -5.39 -0.73 -1.45
CA HIS A 412 -4.77 -2.00 -1.07
C HIS A 412 -3.32 -2.03 -1.55
N ASN A 413 -2.37 -1.91 -0.62
CA ASN A 413 -0.98 -2.28 -0.82
C ASN A 413 -0.70 -3.53 0.00
N THR A 414 -0.53 -4.65 -0.68
CA THR A 414 -0.04 -5.89 -0.08
C THR A 414 1.38 -6.07 -0.56
N LEU A 415 2.34 -5.93 0.37
CA LEU A 415 3.68 -6.47 0.17
C LEU A 415 3.54 -7.99 0.22
N VAL A 416 3.53 -8.64 -0.94
CA VAL A 416 3.75 -10.08 -1.03
C VAL A 416 5.20 -10.24 -1.48
N ASP A 417 6.10 -10.37 -0.51
CA ASP A 417 7.42 -10.93 -0.80
C ASP A 417 7.23 -12.35 -1.32
N GLY A 418 7.91 -12.64 -2.44
CA GLY A 418 7.60 -13.73 -3.34
C GLY A 418 7.53 -15.12 -2.71
N CYS A 419 6.50 -15.87 -3.11
CA CYS A 419 6.55 -17.31 -3.34
C CYS A 419 5.26 -17.75 -4.05
N ALA A 420 5.08 -17.37 -5.31
CA ALA A 420 4.22 -18.15 -6.21
C ALA A 420 5.03 -19.37 -6.66
N GLY A 421 5.17 -20.34 -5.76
CA GLY A 421 5.72 -21.65 -6.08
C GLY A 421 4.70 -22.41 -6.92
N PHE A 422 4.99 -22.60 -8.20
CA PHE A 422 4.35 -23.63 -9.00
C PHE A 422 4.75 -24.99 -8.42
N LEU A 423 3.82 -25.66 -7.73
CA LEU A 423 3.96 -27.08 -7.43
C LEU A 423 3.48 -27.85 -8.67
N PHE A 424 4.43 -28.36 -9.45
CA PHE A 424 4.18 -29.48 -10.35
C PHE A 424 4.11 -30.74 -9.49
N GLU A 425 2.94 -31.36 -9.43
CA GLU A 425 2.74 -32.69 -8.85
C GLU A 425 3.05 -33.72 -9.95
N ASP A 426 4.30 -34.20 -9.98
CA ASP A 426 4.65 -35.39 -10.77
C ASP A 426 4.08 -36.61 -10.05
N GLN A 427 3.00 -37.16 -10.59
CA GLN A 427 2.62 -38.55 -10.36
C GLN A 427 3.65 -39.45 -11.07
N MET A 428 4.47 -40.16 -10.30
CA MET A 428 5.10 -41.38 -10.79
C MET A 428 4.47 -42.56 -10.04
N ASP A 429 3.69 -43.33 -10.80
CA ASP A 429 3.30 -44.70 -10.49
C ASP A 429 4.56 -45.58 -10.40
N ASP A 430 4.68 -46.33 -9.31
CA ASP A 430 4.93 -47.79 -9.29
C ASP A 430 4.58 -48.36 -7.91
#